data_AF-A0A094FWA4-F1
#
_entry.id   AF-A0A094FWA4-F1
#
_cell.length_a   1.000
_cell.length_b   1.000
_cell.length_c   1.000
_cell.angle_alpha   90.00
_cell.angle_beta   90.00
_cell.angle_gamma   90.00
#
_symmetry.space_group_name_H-M   'P 1'
#
loop_
_entity.id
_entity.type
_entity.pdbx_description
1 polymer ?
#
loop_
_entity_poly.entity_id
_entity_poly.type
_entity_poly.pdbx_seq_one_letter_code
_entity_poly.pdbx_strand_id
1 'polypeptide(L)'
;MPPKATSLCSCGEKLKTGTALSDHLKDSPKHKNPPIKGNAVPKPADLKAKTVAMRENPGNPALVKNTPTSNVVSTYPTMNRFKTIADWDTQASSTLAVAEAAKVPLIQCTARATVKKPAPVVTIIEETPTEKLERINANVKEAQSLHDRLKAKLSELIEFEVTRELKAAIKKELKPVLKRDLEDDIKAEFGGDLKKLKSEMMSHLISELKSDFKKAVKEEIKAEFRMTVAYQLSGQKKDEVTTEPLDDFKSELKAELKSELIEEFKNSNKRESNEKSAKESKEDWEDWGLCSEDTCGSCGHCMDNIVVV
;
A
#
# COMPACT_ATOMS: atom_id res chain seq x y z
N MET A 1 8.98 30.47 -25.13
CA MET A 1 7.55 30.53 -24.78
C MET A 1 7.17 29.21 -24.13
N PRO A 2 6.55 29.19 -22.94
CA PRO A 2 6.14 27.94 -22.31
C PRO A 2 5.01 27.29 -23.13
N PRO A 3 4.97 25.95 -23.24
CA PRO A 3 3.90 25.25 -23.93
C PRO A 3 2.57 25.46 -23.21
N LYS A 4 1.51 25.78 -23.97
CA LYS A 4 0.15 25.92 -23.43
C LYS A 4 -0.30 24.58 -22.87
N ALA A 5 -0.55 24.52 -21.56
CA ALA A 5 -1.14 23.35 -20.91
C ALA A 5 -2.54 23.10 -21.51
N THR A 6 -2.75 21.91 -22.06
CA THR A 6 -4.07 21.47 -22.54
C THR A 6 -4.73 20.69 -21.42
N SER A 7 -5.90 21.11 -20.96
CA SER A 7 -6.66 20.36 -19.97
C SER A 7 -7.23 19.08 -20.60
N LEU A 8 -6.99 17.94 -19.95
CA LEU A 8 -7.54 16.65 -20.32
C LEU A 8 -8.67 16.29 -19.36
N CYS A 9 -9.75 15.71 -19.88
CA CYS A 9 -10.81 15.12 -19.08
C CYS A 9 -10.33 13.84 -18.40
N SER A 10 -10.97 13.41 -17.31
CA SER A 10 -10.73 12.09 -16.70
C SER A 10 -11.04 10.92 -17.64
N CYS A 11 -11.72 11.17 -18.77
CA CYS A 11 -11.90 10.19 -19.84
C CYS A 11 -10.72 10.09 -20.82
N GLY A 12 -9.71 10.97 -20.72
CA GLY A 12 -8.53 11.01 -21.59
C GLY A 12 -8.66 11.92 -22.82
N GLU A 13 -9.82 12.54 -23.05
CA GLU A 13 -10.03 13.43 -24.19
C GLU A 13 -9.60 14.88 -23.90
N LYS A 14 -9.09 15.57 -24.94
CA LYS A 14 -8.71 16.98 -24.90
C LYS A 14 -9.95 17.85 -24.74
N LEU A 15 -10.01 18.60 -23.65
CA LEU A 15 -11.11 19.52 -23.40
C LEU A 15 -11.01 20.70 -24.36
N LYS A 16 -11.96 20.76 -25.31
CA LYS A 16 -12.16 21.95 -26.13
C LYS A 16 -12.85 22.99 -25.24
N THR A 17 -12.27 24.19 -25.15
CA THR A 17 -12.86 25.31 -24.41
C THR A 17 -14.17 25.77 -25.08
N GLY A 18 -15.19 26.10 -24.29
CA GLY A 18 -16.48 26.64 -24.76
C GLY A 18 -17.66 25.68 -24.62
N THR A 19 -18.71 25.87 -25.41
CA THR A 19 -19.95 25.06 -25.40
C THR A 19 -19.70 23.55 -25.56
N ALA A 20 -18.65 23.18 -26.29
CA ALA A 20 -18.23 21.79 -26.47
C ALA A 20 -17.87 21.07 -25.15
N LEU A 21 -17.43 21.78 -24.10
CA LEU A 21 -17.18 21.20 -22.79
C LEU A 21 -18.49 20.83 -22.09
N SER A 22 -19.50 21.69 -22.19
CA SER A 22 -20.79 21.48 -21.58
C SER A 22 -21.54 20.31 -22.21
N ASP A 23 -21.43 20.15 -23.53
CA ASP A 23 -22.05 19.06 -24.25
C ASP A 23 -21.33 17.72 -23.95
N HIS A 24 -19.99 17.72 -23.88
CA HIS A 24 -19.23 16.52 -23.48
C HIS A 24 -19.59 16.04 -22.06
N LEU A 25 -19.79 16.96 -21.11
CA LEU A 25 -20.20 16.61 -19.75
C LEU A 25 -21.63 16.06 -19.66
N LYS A 26 -22.52 16.44 -20.58
CA LYS A 26 -23.91 15.94 -20.63
C LYS A 26 -24.04 14.59 -21.33
N ASP A 27 -23.31 14.41 -22.42
CA ASP A 27 -23.51 13.27 -23.31
C ASP A 27 -22.58 12.09 -23.04
N SER A 28 -21.45 12.32 -22.33
CA SER A 28 -20.50 11.25 -22.06
C SER A 28 -21.07 10.23 -21.05
N PRO A 29 -21.14 8.93 -21.41
CA PRO A 29 -21.69 7.88 -20.55
C PRO A 29 -21.01 7.79 -19.18
N LYS A 30 -19.75 8.23 -19.08
CA LYS A 30 -18.95 8.22 -17.86
C LYS A 30 -19.36 9.28 -16.82
N HIS A 31 -20.20 10.25 -17.20
CA HIS A 31 -20.68 11.31 -16.32
C HIS A 31 -22.19 11.20 -15.99
N LYS A 32 -22.87 10.15 -16.47
CA LYS A 32 -24.30 9.91 -16.25
C LYS A 32 -24.66 9.33 -14.87
N ASN A 33 -23.73 9.33 -13.91
CA ASN A 33 -24.10 8.94 -12.56
C ASN A 33 -25.01 10.03 -11.98
N PRO A 34 -26.23 9.69 -11.51
CA PRO A 34 -27.12 10.66 -10.89
C PRO A 34 -26.39 11.29 -9.69
N PRO A 35 -26.60 12.60 -9.42
CA PRO A 35 -26.01 13.23 -8.26
C PRO A 35 -26.41 12.43 -7.03
N ILE A 36 -25.41 11.85 -6.37
CA ILE A 36 -25.57 11.19 -5.07
C ILE A 36 -26.22 12.23 -4.17
N LYS A 37 -27.44 11.97 -3.69
CA LYS A 37 -28.13 12.79 -2.69
C LYS A 37 -27.27 12.74 -1.41
N GLY A 38 -26.29 13.62 -1.34
CA GLY A 38 -25.53 13.89 -0.13
C GLY A 38 -26.46 14.51 0.89
N ASN A 39 -26.51 13.92 2.08
CA ASN A 39 -27.24 14.44 3.22
C ASN A 39 -26.83 15.89 3.48
N ALA A 40 -27.83 16.73 3.74
CA ALA A 40 -27.67 18.15 3.98
C ALA A 40 -26.60 18.42 5.05
N VAL A 41 -25.54 19.14 4.65
CA VAL A 41 -24.56 19.72 5.55
C VAL A 41 -25.28 20.70 6.48
N PRO A 42 -25.14 20.59 7.82
CA PRO A 42 -25.70 21.57 8.74
C PRO A 42 -25.06 22.94 8.49
N LYS A 43 -25.89 23.99 8.45
CA LYS A 43 -25.44 25.39 8.34
C LYS A 43 -24.40 25.69 9.44
N PRO A 44 -23.29 26.38 9.11
CA PRO A 44 -22.37 26.86 10.13
C PRO A 44 -23.04 27.98 10.93
N ALA A 45 -23.05 27.81 12.25
CA ALA A 45 -23.48 28.84 13.19
C ALA A 45 -22.46 29.97 13.23
N ASP A 46 -22.96 31.20 13.26
CA ASP A 46 -22.22 32.45 13.35
C ASP A 46 -21.20 32.46 14.50
N LEU A 47 -19.91 32.36 14.18
CA LEU A 47 -18.83 32.69 15.10
C LEU A 47 -18.39 34.13 14.86
N LYS A 48 -18.80 35.01 15.78
CA LYS A 48 -18.31 36.38 15.92
C LYS A 48 -16.79 36.38 16.03
N ALA A 49 -16.13 36.94 15.02
CA ALA A 49 -14.70 37.22 15.04
C ALA A 49 -14.38 38.27 16.13
N LYS A 50 -13.52 37.89 17.08
CA LYS A 50 -12.89 38.80 18.02
C LYS A 50 -11.49 39.14 17.49
N THR A 51 -11.36 40.33 16.95
CA THR A 51 -10.11 40.90 16.43
C THR A 51 -9.12 41.11 17.58
N VAL A 52 -8.02 40.36 17.59
CA VAL A 52 -6.86 40.63 18.46
C VAL A 52 -5.77 41.22 17.57
N ALA A 53 -5.48 42.50 17.79
CA ALA A 53 -4.41 43.22 17.14
C ALA A 53 -3.05 42.70 17.66
N MET A 54 -2.26 42.08 16.79
CA MET A 54 -0.84 41.87 17.04
C MET A 54 -0.07 43.11 16.59
N ARG A 55 0.68 43.70 17.52
CA ARG A 55 1.66 44.75 17.26
C ARG A 55 2.84 44.17 16.50
N GLU A 56 3.14 44.76 15.34
CA GLU A 56 4.42 44.60 14.66
C GLU A 56 5.51 45.33 15.44
N ASN A 57 6.67 44.69 15.57
CA ASN A 57 7.88 45.23 16.18
C ASN A 57 8.96 45.26 15.08
N PRO A 58 9.54 46.41 14.72
CA PRO A 58 10.53 46.48 13.65
C PRO A 58 11.96 46.42 14.20
N GLY A 59 12.84 45.70 13.48
CA GLY A 59 14.27 45.99 13.45
C GLY A 59 15.20 44.86 13.89
N ASN A 60 15.81 44.17 12.91
CA ASN A 60 17.23 44.33 12.62
C ASN A 60 17.65 43.58 11.35
N PRO A 61 18.48 44.18 10.46
CA PRO A 61 19.01 43.50 9.28
C PRO A 61 20.46 43.06 9.53
N ALA A 62 20.78 41.77 9.38
CA ALA A 62 22.16 41.36 9.13
C ALA A 62 22.28 39.94 8.57
N LEU A 63 22.96 39.88 7.41
CA LEU A 63 23.89 38.83 7.01
C LEU A 63 23.33 37.51 6.46
N VAL A 64 22.85 37.58 5.21
CA VAL A 64 22.73 36.42 4.32
C VAL A 64 24.15 35.99 3.89
N LYS A 65 24.62 34.85 4.40
CA LYS A 65 25.78 34.13 3.86
C LYS A 65 25.29 33.12 2.84
N ASN A 66 25.83 33.24 1.63
CA ASN A 66 25.60 32.37 0.48
C ASN A 66 25.88 30.89 0.81
N THR A 67 24.91 30.02 0.59
CA THR A 67 25.07 28.57 0.52
C THR A 67 25.37 28.14 -0.92
N PRO A 68 26.31 27.21 -1.15
CA PRO A 68 26.65 26.76 -2.49
C PRO A 68 25.63 25.75 -3.00
N THR A 69 25.12 26.03 -4.21
CA THR A 69 24.37 25.12 -5.06
C THR A 69 25.20 23.85 -5.32
N SER A 70 24.85 22.74 -4.66
CA SER A 70 25.40 21.43 -4.99
C SER A 70 24.67 20.89 -6.23
N ASN A 71 25.36 20.95 -7.37
CA ASN A 71 24.95 20.23 -8.57
C ASN A 71 25.10 18.72 -8.31
N VAL A 72 23.99 18.06 -7.98
CA VAL A 72 23.91 16.60 -7.99
C VAL A 72 23.85 16.17 -9.46
N VAL A 73 25.02 15.84 -10.01
CA VAL A 73 25.11 15.12 -11.28
C VAL A 73 24.53 13.73 -11.05
N SER A 74 23.27 13.56 -11.46
CA SER A 74 22.61 12.26 -11.53
C SER A 74 23.21 11.48 -12.71
N THR A 75 24.27 10.72 -12.44
CA THR A 75 24.71 9.64 -13.33
C THR A 75 23.77 8.47 -13.14
N TYR A 76 22.72 8.39 -13.96
CA TYR A 76 21.95 7.16 -14.12
C TYR A 76 22.90 6.07 -14.66
N PRO A 77 23.04 4.91 -14.00
CA PRO A 77 23.72 3.78 -14.61
C PRO A 77 22.89 3.29 -15.78
N THR A 78 23.46 3.37 -16.97
CA THR A 78 22.91 2.78 -18.20
C THR A 78 22.74 1.28 -17.99
N MET A 79 21.50 0.84 -17.77
CA MET A 79 21.17 -0.59 -17.71
C MET A 79 21.22 -1.21 -19.11
N ASN A 80 22.43 -1.51 -19.57
CA ASN A 80 22.64 -2.49 -20.63
C ASN A 80 22.70 -3.89 -20.00
N ARG A 81 21.54 -4.51 -19.82
CA ARG A 81 21.46 -5.96 -19.58
C ARG A 81 20.21 -6.58 -20.19
N PHE A 82 20.03 -6.39 -21.50
CA PHE A 82 19.30 -7.39 -22.29
C PHE A 82 20.18 -8.64 -22.40
N LYS A 83 20.08 -9.51 -21.40
CA LYS A 83 20.53 -10.89 -21.53
C LYS A 83 19.40 -11.65 -22.19
N THR A 84 19.53 -11.86 -23.50
CA THR A 84 18.71 -12.74 -24.30
C THR A 84 18.59 -14.10 -23.62
N ILE A 85 17.40 -14.42 -23.12
CA ILE A 85 16.99 -15.79 -22.77
C ILE A 85 16.47 -16.38 -24.08
N ALA A 86 17.41 -16.90 -24.87
CA ALA A 86 17.13 -17.86 -25.92
C ALA A 86 17.70 -19.17 -25.41
N ASP A 87 16.87 -19.96 -24.72
CA ASP A 87 17.09 -21.38 -24.41
C ASP A 87 15.81 -21.93 -23.74
N TRP A 88 14.76 -22.15 -24.54
CA TRP A 88 13.61 -22.96 -24.16
C TRP A 88 13.20 -23.96 -25.26
N ASP A 89 14.18 -24.37 -26.08
CA ASP A 89 14.03 -25.58 -26.86
C ASP A 89 14.90 -26.67 -26.24
N THR A 90 14.27 -27.80 -25.91
CA THR A 90 14.83 -29.17 -25.85
C THR A 90 14.59 -29.89 -24.51
N GLN A 91 13.98 -31.08 -24.63
CA GLN A 91 13.59 -32.09 -23.63
C GLN A 91 12.30 -31.78 -22.87
N ALA A 92 11.22 -32.56 -22.98
CA ALA A 92 11.20 -34.02 -23.00
C ALA A 92 10.07 -34.58 -23.88
N SER A 93 10.46 -35.34 -24.91
CA SER A 93 9.64 -36.44 -25.41
C SER A 93 9.49 -37.46 -24.29
N SER A 94 8.31 -37.51 -23.68
CA SER A 94 7.89 -38.59 -22.80
C SER A 94 6.82 -39.38 -23.53
N THR A 95 7.29 -40.40 -24.22
CA THR A 95 6.50 -41.48 -24.82
C THR A 95 5.73 -42.18 -23.69
N LEU A 96 4.40 -42.03 -23.68
CA LEU A 96 3.52 -42.90 -22.89
C LEU A 96 2.57 -43.61 -23.85
N ALA A 97 3.11 -44.67 -24.44
CA ALA A 97 2.32 -45.73 -25.01
C ALA A 97 1.62 -46.47 -23.86
N VAL A 98 0.33 -46.22 -23.69
CA VAL A 98 -0.56 -47.16 -22.99
C VAL A 98 -1.55 -47.66 -24.01
N ALA A 99 -1.21 -48.83 -24.56
CA ALA A 99 -2.10 -49.65 -25.35
C ALA A 99 -3.23 -50.15 -24.42
N GLU A 100 -4.37 -49.48 -24.44
CA GLU A 100 -5.60 -50.02 -23.87
C GLU A 100 -6.28 -50.86 -24.94
N ALA A 101 -5.98 -52.16 -24.90
CA ALA A 101 -6.59 -53.18 -25.74
C ALA A 101 -8.09 -53.26 -25.44
N ALA A 102 -8.89 -52.58 -26.25
CA ALA A 102 -10.33 -52.74 -26.27
C ALA A 102 -10.66 -54.21 -26.58
N LYS A 103 -11.22 -54.91 -25.60
CA LYS A 103 -11.89 -56.20 -25.77
C LYS A 103 -13.04 -56.01 -26.75
N VAL A 104 -12.78 -56.28 -28.03
CA VAL A 104 -13.81 -56.42 -29.05
C VAL A 104 -14.67 -57.63 -28.69
N PRO A 105 -15.98 -57.46 -28.43
CA PRO A 105 -16.85 -58.60 -28.21
C PRO A 105 -16.94 -59.39 -29.52
N LEU A 106 -16.51 -60.65 -29.45
CA LEU A 106 -16.63 -61.62 -30.53
C LEU A 106 -18.12 -61.84 -30.81
N ILE A 107 -18.66 -61.14 -31.81
CA ILE A 107 -20.04 -61.32 -32.28
C ILE A 107 -20.10 -62.71 -32.91
N GLN A 108 -20.68 -63.66 -32.17
CA GLN A 108 -21.03 -64.98 -32.70
C GLN A 108 -22.17 -64.81 -33.71
N CYS A 109 -21.81 -64.77 -34.99
CA CYS A 109 -22.75 -64.88 -36.10
C CYS A 109 -23.37 -66.29 -36.09
N THR A 110 -24.53 -66.44 -35.43
CA THR A 110 -25.36 -67.63 -35.58
C THR A 110 -26.14 -67.50 -36.89
N ALA A 111 -25.66 -68.21 -37.91
CA ALA A 111 -26.38 -68.36 -39.17
C ALA A 111 -27.65 -69.19 -38.93
N ARG A 112 -28.78 -68.51 -38.66
CA ARG A 112 -30.10 -69.12 -38.74
C ARG A 112 -30.53 -69.12 -40.21
N ALA A 113 -30.45 -70.28 -40.84
CA ALA A 113 -31.12 -70.56 -42.11
C ALA A 113 -32.64 -70.54 -41.89
N THR A 114 -33.25 -69.38 -42.07
CA THR A 114 -34.71 -69.26 -42.11
C THR A 114 -35.21 -69.48 -43.53
N VAL A 115 -36.18 -70.39 -43.60
CA VAL A 115 -36.92 -70.85 -44.77
C VAL A 115 -37.42 -69.67 -45.60
N LYS A 116 -37.14 -69.72 -46.91
CA LYS A 116 -37.62 -68.82 -47.97
C LYS A 116 -39.14 -68.60 -47.84
N LYS A 117 -39.52 -67.46 -47.26
CA LYS A 117 -40.84 -66.86 -47.42
C LYS A 117 -40.80 -66.02 -48.72
N PRO A 118 -41.79 -66.13 -49.63
CA PRO A 118 -41.75 -65.46 -50.93
C PRO A 118 -41.54 -63.95 -50.75
N ALA A 119 -40.53 -63.44 -51.46
CA ALA A 119 -40.06 -62.08 -51.37
C ALA A 119 -41.23 -61.10 -51.59
N PRO A 120 -41.50 -60.17 -50.65
CA PRO A 120 -42.42 -59.08 -50.94
C PRO A 120 -41.84 -58.30 -52.12
N VAL A 121 -42.65 -58.10 -53.15
CA VAL A 121 -42.32 -57.27 -54.31
C VAL A 121 -42.03 -55.87 -53.79
N VAL A 122 -40.75 -55.53 -53.62
CA VAL A 122 -40.31 -54.19 -53.25
C VAL A 122 -40.58 -53.31 -54.47
N THR A 123 -41.71 -52.62 -54.45
CA THR A 123 -41.98 -51.53 -55.38
C THR A 123 -40.97 -50.43 -55.08
N ILE A 124 -39.92 -50.35 -55.89
CA ILE A 124 -38.97 -49.25 -55.89
C ILE A 124 -39.73 -48.04 -56.42
N ILE A 125 -40.27 -47.24 -55.52
CA ILE A 125 -40.83 -45.94 -55.87
C ILE A 125 -39.61 -45.06 -56.18
N GLU A 126 -39.38 -44.74 -57.45
CA GLU A 126 -38.33 -43.79 -57.84
C GLU A 126 -38.69 -42.42 -57.27
N GLU A 127 -37.90 -41.95 -56.31
CA GLU A 127 -37.98 -40.58 -55.81
C GLU A 127 -37.77 -39.60 -56.96
N THR A 128 -38.66 -38.62 -57.05
CA THR A 128 -38.59 -37.58 -58.06
C THR A 128 -37.31 -36.74 -57.84
N PRO A 129 -36.71 -36.18 -58.90
CA PRO A 129 -35.52 -35.32 -58.76
C PRO A 129 -35.68 -34.17 -57.76
N THR A 130 -36.91 -33.67 -57.60
CA THR A 130 -37.28 -32.60 -56.66
C THR A 130 -37.12 -33.03 -55.20
N GLU A 131 -37.61 -34.23 -54.84
CA GLU A 131 -37.49 -34.77 -53.47
C GLU A 131 -36.03 -35.00 -53.08
N LYS A 132 -35.19 -35.45 -54.04
CA LYS A 132 -33.75 -35.61 -53.82
C LYS A 132 -33.08 -34.27 -53.54
N LEU A 133 -33.44 -33.21 -54.26
CA LEU A 133 -32.88 -31.87 -54.05
C LEU A 133 -33.28 -31.30 -52.69
N GLU A 134 -34.53 -31.49 -52.27
CA GLU A 134 -35.01 -31.06 -50.95
C GLU A 134 -34.26 -31.79 -49.82
N ARG A 135 -34.06 -33.11 -49.95
CA ARG A 135 -33.28 -33.91 -49.00
C ARG A 135 -31.83 -33.43 -48.91
N ILE A 136 -31.19 -33.15 -50.05
CA ILE A 136 -29.82 -32.61 -50.08
C ILE A 136 -29.76 -31.26 -49.36
N ASN A 137 -30.69 -30.35 -49.64
CA ASN A 137 -30.74 -29.04 -49.00
C ASN A 137 -30.97 -29.13 -47.48
N ALA A 138 -31.80 -30.07 -47.02
CA ALA A 138 -31.99 -30.33 -45.59
C ALA A 138 -30.70 -30.82 -44.93
N ASN A 139 -30.00 -31.77 -45.55
CA ASN A 139 -28.72 -32.29 -45.05
C ASN A 139 -27.63 -31.20 -45.02
N VAL A 140 -27.57 -30.33 -46.02
CA VAL A 140 -26.63 -29.19 -46.05
C VAL A 140 -26.93 -28.21 -44.91
N LYS A 141 -28.20 -27.89 -44.66
CA LYS A 141 -28.60 -27.04 -43.52
C LYS A 141 -28.25 -27.68 -42.18
N GLU A 142 -28.48 -28.98 -42.04
CA GLU A 142 -28.11 -29.72 -40.82
C GLU A 142 -26.60 -29.70 -40.60
N ALA A 143 -25.81 -30.03 -41.64
CA ALA A 143 -24.35 -29.99 -41.57
C ALA A 143 -23.82 -28.60 -41.22
N GLN A 144 -24.40 -27.54 -41.79
CA GLN A 144 -24.05 -26.16 -41.45
C GLN A 144 -24.35 -25.85 -39.98
N SER A 145 -25.53 -26.25 -39.49
CA SER A 145 -25.90 -26.04 -38.08
C SER A 145 -24.98 -26.77 -37.11
N LEU A 146 -24.53 -27.98 -37.47
CA LEU A 146 -23.57 -28.75 -36.68
C LEU A 146 -22.19 -28.08 -36.69
N HIS A 147 -21.74 -27.60 -37.85
CA HIS A 147 -20.49 -26.85 -37.96
C HIS A 147 -20.51 -25.60 -37.07
N ASP A 148 -21.58 -24.82 -37.12
CA ASP A 148 -21.70 -23.59 -36.33
C ASP A 148 -21.76 -23.89 -34.82
N ARG A 149 -22.45 -24.98 -34.43
CA ARG A 149 -22.47 -25.44 -33.03
C ARG A 149 -21.11 -25.91 -32.53
N LEU A 150 -20.36 -26.65 -33.35
CA LEU A 150 -19.01 -27.10 -33.02
C LEU A 150 -18.05 -25.92 -32.89
N LYS A 151 -18.14 -24.96 -33.82
CA LYS A 151 -17.36 -23.73 -33.78
C LYS A 151 -17.63 -22.94 -32.49
N ALA A 152 -18.89 -22.75 -32.12
CA ALA A 152 -19.27 -22.06 -30.89
C ALA A 152 -18.70 -22.76 -29.64
N LYS A 153 -18.85 -24.09 -29.53
CA LYS A 153 -18.32 -24.86 -28.40
C LYS A 153 -16.79 -24.82 -28.32
N LEU A 154 -16.11 -24.89 -29.46
CA LEU A 154 -14.65 -24.83 -29.50
C LEU A 154 -14.16 -23.44 -29.06
N SER A 155 -14.81 -22.38 -29.54
CA SER A 155 -14.50 -21.01 -29.10
C SER A 155 -14.70 -20.84 -27.59
N GLU A 156 -15.82 -21.31 -27.04
CA GLU A 156 -16.10 -21.23 -25.61
C GLU A 156 -15.06 -21.99 -24.76
N LEU A 157 -14.68 -23.21 -25.18
CA LEU A 157 -13.66 -24.01 -24.48
C LEU A 157 -12.28 -23.34 -24.52
N ILE A 158 -11.88 -22.82 -25.68
CA ILE A 158 -10.59 -22.13 -25.82
C ILE A 158 -10.57 -20.87 -24.97
N GLU A 159 -11.62 -20.05 -25.03
CA GLU A 159 -11.71 -18.83 -24.20
C GLU A 159 -11.66 -19.16 -22.71
N PHE A 160 -12.39 -20.18 -22.28
CA PHE A 160 -12.41 -20.61 -20.88
C PHE A 160 -11.03 -21.09 -20.42
N GLU A 161 -10.40 -21.99 -21.17
CA GLU A 161 -9.12 -22.59 -20.78
C GLU A 161 -7.99 -21.54 -20.79
N VAL A 162 -7.89 -20.76 -21.87
CA VAL A 162 -6.87 -19.70 -21.98
C VAL A 162 -7.04 -18.67 -20.87
N THR A 163 -8.27 -18.23 -20.59
CA THR A 163 -8.52 -17.25 -19.51
C THR A 163 -8.17 -17.84 -18.15
N ARG A 164 -8.54 -19.10 -17.90
CA ARG A 164 -8.29 -19.79 -16.62
C ARG A 164 -6.80 -19.98 -16.38
N GLU A 165 -6.08 -20.54 -17.35
CA GLU A 165 -4.65 -20.81 -17.26
C GLU A 165 -3.85 -19.53 -17.15
N LEU A 166 -4.13 -18.53 -18.00
CA LEU A 166 -3.43 -17.25 -17.96
C LEU A 166 -3.64 -16.54 -16.61
N LYS A 167 -4.88 -16.54 -16.10
CA LYS A 167 -5.18 -15.96 -14.78
C LYS A 167 -4.47 -16.71 -13.65
N ALA A 168 -4.40 -18.04 -13.75
CA ALA A 168 -3.67 -18.86 -12.78
C ALA A 168 -2.16 -18.59 -12.82
N ALA A 169 -1.56 -18.53 -14.01
CA ALA A 169 -0.13 -18.24 -14.22
C ALA A 169 0.23 -16.84 -13.70
N ILE A 170 -0.54 -15.81 -14.07
CA ILE A 170 -0.33 -14.44 -13.56
C ILE A 170 -0.39 -14.40 -12.03
N LYS A 171 -1.36 -15.10 -11.43
CA LYS A 171 -1.53 -15.09 -9.97
C LYS A 171 -0.45 -15.86 -9.23
N LYS A 172 -0.04 -17.02 -9.76
CA LYS A 172 0.91 -17.93 -9.09
C LYS A 172 2.36 -17.58 -9.34
N GLU A 173 2.69 -17.03 -10.51
CA GLU A 173 4.09 -16.83 -10.91
C GLU A 173 4.44 -15.35 -10.96
N LEU A 174 3.70 -14.55 -11.72
CA LEU A 174 4.07 -13.15 -11.94
C LEU A 174 3.88 -12.28 -10.69
N LYS A 175 2.75 -12.42 -10.00
CA LYS A 175 2.42 -11.62 -8.81
C LYS A 175 3.44 -11.75 -7.67
N PRO A 176 3.87 -12.96 -7.24
CA PRO A 176 4.87 -13.07 -6.17
C PRO A 176 6.26 -12.60 -6.58
N VAL A 177 6.67 -12.79 -7.85
CA VAL A 177 7.95 -12.28 -8.36
C VAL A 177 7.96 -10.77 -8.32
N LEU A 178 6.95 -10.10 -8.90
CA LEU A 178 6.86 -8.64 -8.87
C LEU A 178 6.81 -8.09 -7.44
N LYS A 179 6.09 -8.76 -6.53
CA LYS A 179 6.04 -8.33 -5.13
C LYS A 179 7.42 -8.40 -4.47
N ARG A 180 8.13 -9.52 -4.64
CA ARG A 180 9.49 -9.70 -4.08
C ARG A 180 10.45 -8.66 -4.65
N ASP A 181 10.49 -8.53 -5.97
CA ASP A 181 11.45 -7.66 -6.64
C ASP A 181 11.21 -6.19 -6.25
N LEU A 182 9.95 -5.74 -6.18
CA LEU A 182 9.62 -4.39 -5.71
C LEU A 182 9.98 -4.18 -4.23
N GLU A 183 9.75 -5.17 -3.36
CA GLU A 183 10.13 -5.07 -1.95
C GLU A 183 11.66 -5.00 -1.78
N ASP A 184 12.40 -5.80 -2.54
CA ASP A 184 13.85 -5.83 -2.52
C ASP A 184 14.44 -4.54 -3.09
N ASP A 185 13.91 -4.03 -4.21
CA ASP A 185 14.32 -2.76 -4.82
C ASP A 185 14.06 -1.58 -3.88
N ILE A 186 12.85 -1.47 -3.29
CA ILE A 186 12.53 -0.41 -2.32
C ILE A 186 13.48 -0.49 -1.11
N LYS A 187 13.78 -1.69 -0.63
CA LYS A 187 14.67 -1.87 0.52
C LYS A 187 16.13 -1.56 0.16
N ALA A 188 16.56 -1.87 -1.05
CA ALA A 188 17.91 -1.58 -1.53
C ALA A 188 18.10 -0.07 -1.76
N GLU A 189 17.14 0.60 -2.41
CA GLU A 189 17.21 2.03 -2.68
C GLU A 189 17.04 2.87 -1.41
N PHE A 190 16.03 2.58 -0.58
CA PHE A 190 15.68 3.45 0.54
C PHE A 190 16.14 2.96 1.91
N GLY A 191 16.48 1.67 2.06
CA GLY A 191 16.79 1.10 3.37
C GLY A 191 18.06 1.67 4.00
N GLY A 192 19.06 2.05 3.18
CA GLY A 192 20.27 2.73 3.65
C GLY A 192 19.99 4.17 4.09
N ASP A 193 19.31 4.92 3.24
CA ASP A 193 18.99 6.33 3.46
C ASP A 193 18.08 6.53 4.68
N LEU A 194 17.08 5.66 4.87
CA LEU A 194 16.18 5.74 6.02
C LEU A 194 16.92 5.47 7.35
N LYS A 195 17.87 4.51 7.34
CA LYS A 195 18.74 4.23 8.50
C LYS A 195 19.66 5.41 8.79
N LYS A 196 20.25 6.00 7.75
CA LYS A 196 21.13 7.16 7.86
C LYS A 196 20.37 8.36 8.42
N LEU A 197 19.21 8.69 7.85
CA LEU A 197 18.33 9.76 8.33
C LEU A 197 17.95 9.56 9.80
N LYS A 198 17.56 8.34 10.19
CA LYS A 198 17.27 8.02 11.60
C LYS A 198 18.48 8.28 12.49
N SER A 199 19.67 7.84 12.09
CA SER A 199 20.89 8.04 12.87
C SER A 199 21.30 9.51 12.98
N GLU A 200 21.18 10.28 11.89
CA GLU A 200 21.51 11.71 11.85
C GLU A 200 20.54 12.50 12.72
N MET A 201 19.23 12.24 12.59
CA MET A 201 18.21 12.90 13.40
C MET A 201 18.39 12.62 14.89
N MET A 202 18.63 11.35 15.27
CA MET A 202 18.87 10.99 16.67
C MET A 202 20.15 11.64 17.21
N SER A 203 21.24 11.63 16.43
CA SER A 203 22.50 12.25 16.83
C SER A 203 22.36 13.77 17.00
N HIS A 204 21.67 14.43 16.07
CA HIS A 204 21.43 15.87 16.12
C HIS A 204 20.59 16.24 17.35
N LEU A 205 19.46 15.55 17.54
CA LEU A 205 18.55 15.78 18.66
C LEU A 205 19.26 15.58 20.02
N ILE A 206 20.02 14.50 20.17
CA ILE A 206 20.77 14.23 21.41
C ILE A 206 21.83 15.31 21.66
N SER A 207 22.55 15.72 20.61
CA SER A 207 23.59 16.75 20.73
C SER A 207 23.02 18.11 21.12
N GLU A 208 21.94 18.52 20.45
CA GLU A 208 21.25 19.78 20.70
C GLU A 208 20.64 19.82 22.09
N LEU A 209 19.87 18.79 22.47
CA LEU A 209 19.28 18.68 23.80
C LEU A 209 20.35 18.69 24.90
N LYS A 210 21.46 17.96 24.72
CA LYS A 210 22.56 17.92 25.69
C LYS A 210 23.24 19.28 25.83
N SER A 211 23.44 19.99 24.73
CA SER A 211 24.05 21.33 24.72
C SER A 211 23.15 22.33 25.45
N ASP A 212 21.87 22.37 25.08
CA ASP A 212 20.90 23.32 25.61
C ASP A 212 20.61 23.06 27.08
N PHE A 213 20.40 21.79 27.46
CA PHE A 213 20.24 21.39 28.84
C PHE A 213 21.46 21.76 29.69
N LYS A 214 22.68 21.45 29.21
CA LYS A 214 23.91 21.81 29.93
C LYS A 214 24.04 23.32 30.12
N LYS A 215 23.66 24.11 29.10
CA LYS A 215 23.70 25.58 29.16
C LYS A 215 22.66 26.12 30.14
N ALA A 216 21.41 25.65 30.06
CA ALA A 216 20.31 26.05 30.93
C ALA A 216 20.63 25.73 32.39
N VAL A 217 20.98 24.48 32.70
CA VAL A 217 21.34 24.06 34.07
C VAL A 217 22.53 24.84 34.62
N LYS A 218 23.54 25.13 33.79
CA LYS A 218 24.71 25.90 34.23
C LYS A 218 24.35 27.34 34.60
N GLU A 219 23.52 28.01 33.80
CA GLU A 219 23.11 29.39 34.11
C GLU A 219 22.13 29.43 35.28
N GLU A 220 21.22 28.45 35.41
CA GLU A 220 20.29 28.34 36.55
C GLU A 220 21.05 28.16 37.87
N ILE A 221 21.94 27.16 37.97
CA ILE A 221 22.76 26.93 39.16
C ILE A 221 23.59 28.17 39.52
N LYS A 222 24.10 28.88 38.52
CA LYS A 222 24.91 30.09 38.72
C LYS A 222 24.04 31.26 39.20
N ALA A 223 22.80 31.38 38.73
CA ALA A 223 21.85 32.39 39.19
C ALA A 223 21.43 32.13 40.64
N GLU A 224 20.99 30.90 40.94
CA GLU A 224 20.61 30.46 42.28
C GLU A 224 21.77 30.63 43.28
N PHE A 225 22.97 30.14 42.93
CA PHE A 225 24.15 30.31 43.77
C PHE A 225 24.46 31.79 44.07
N ARG A 226 24.35 32.67 43.07
CA ARG A 226 24.56 34.12 43.26
C ARG A 226 23.51 34.71 44.19
N MET A 227 22.25 34.31 44.04
CA MET A 227 21.16 34.77 44.90
C MET A 227 21.33 34.30 46.34
N THR A 228 21.60 33.01 46.56
CA THR A 228 21.81 32.42 47.89
C THR A 228 22.99 33.07 48.61
N VAL A 229 24.14 33.21 47.94
CA VAL A 229 25.32 33.87 48.52
C VAL A 229 25.05 35.35 48.83
N ALA A 230 24.40 36.08 47.92
CA ALA A 230 24.06 37.48 48.15
C ALA A 230 23.11 37.64 49.35
N TYR A 231 22.09 36.79 49.45
CA TYR A 231 21.14 36.79 50.55
C TYR A 231 21.82 36.51 51.90
N GLN A 232 22.62 35.44 51.99
CA GLN A 232 23.33 35.07 53.21
C GLN A 232 24.34 36.14 53.65
N LEU A 233 25.15 36.67 52.72
CA LEU A 233 26.09 37.75 53.03
C LEU A 233 25.39 39.06 53.45
N SER A 234 24.21 39.34 52.90
CA SER A 234 23.40 40.50 53.29
C SER A 234 22.74 40.33 54.67
N GLY A 235 22.39 39.09 55.04
CA GLY A 235 21.83 38.74 56.34
C GLY A 235 22.89 38.76 57.46
N GLN A 236 24.04 38.14 57.22
CA GLN A 236 25.14 38.05 58.19
C GLN A 236 25.78 39.40 58.53
N LYS A 237 25.75 40.40 57.63
CA LYS A 237 26.32 41.72 57.94
C LYS A 237 25.58 42.50 59.05
N LYS A 238 24.43 42.02 59.52
CA LYS A 238 23.73 42.62 60.66
C LYS A 238 24.04 41.97 62.01
N ASP A 239 24.47 40.70 62.00
CA ASP A 239 24.81 39.96 63.20
C ASP A 239 26.21 39.34 63.02
N GLU A 240 27.21 39.96 63.67
CA GLU A 240 28.53 39.37 63.96
C GLU A 240 29.55 39.33 62.78
N VAL A 241 30.32 40.41 62.69
CA VAL A 241 31.62 40.43 62.00
C VAL A 241 32.62 39.68 62.88
N THR A 242 33.00 38.45 62.51
CA THR A 242 34.38 37.96 62.71
C THR A 242 34.66 36.65 61.95
N THR A 243 35.44 36.78 60.87
CA THR A 243 36.53 35.86 60.49
C THR A 243 36.22 34.35 60.35
N GLU A 244 35.27 33.97 59.51
CA GLU A 244 35.36 32.67 58.82
C GLU A 244 35.85 32.88 57.37
N PRO A 245 36.72 32.00 56.83
CA PRO A 245 37.25 32.16 55.48
C PRO A 245 36.13 31.99 54.47
N LEU A 246 35.86 33.05 53.69
CA LEU A 246 34.92 33.05 52.56
C LEU A 246 35.10 31.85 51.60
N ASP A 247 36.30 31.28 51.53
CA ASP A 247 36.59 30.09 50.73
C ASP A 247 36.00 28.81 51.33
N ASP A 248 35.99 28.65 52.65
CA ASP A 248 35.40 27.48 53.32
C ASP A 248 33.89 27.47 53.11
N PHE A 249 33.22 28.60 53.37
CA PHE A 249 31.79 28.78 53.13
C PHE A 249 31.38 28.52 51.68
N LYS A 250 32.17 29.03 50.73
CA LYS A 250 31.96 28.81 49.29
C LYS A 250 32.13 27.35 48.90
N SER A 251 33.05 26.64 49.55
CA SER A 251 33.30 25.22 49.30
C SER A 251 32.18 24.34 49.86
N GLU A 252 31.66 24.68 51.04
CA GLU A 252 30.58 23.96 51.72
C GLU A 252 29.25 24.11 50.97
N LEU A 253 28.85 25.34 50.63
CA LEU A 253 27.68 25.60 49.78
C LEU A 253 27.74 24.87 48.44
N LYS A 254 28.92 24.83 47.83
CA LYS A 254 29.13 24.14 46.55
C LYS A 254 29.00 22.62 46.71
N ALA A 255 29.44 22.06 47.83
CA ALA A 255 29.29 20.64 48.13
C ALA A 255 27.81 20.30 48.37
N GLU A 256 27.11 21.10 49.17
CA GLU A 256 25.72 20.88 49.58
C GLU A 256 24.75 20.99 48.39
N LEU A 257 24.87 22.04 47.58
CA LEU A 257 24.11 22.18 46.33
C LEU A 257 24.38 21.03 45.35
N LYS A 258 25.62 20.54 45.29
CA LYS A 258 25.98 19.42 44.41
C LYS A 258 25.33 18.12 44.89
N SER A 259 25.30 17.86 46.20
CA SER A 259 24.61 16.67 46.75
C SER A 259 23.11 16.73 46.54
N GLU A 260 22.48 17.88 46.80
CA GLU A 260 21.03 18.05 46.68
C GLU A 260 20.57 17.88 45.23
N LEU A 261 21.31 18.47 44.27
CA LEU A 261 21.02 18.30 42.85
C LEU A 261 21.16 16.84 42.39
N ILE A 262 22.17 16.10 42.88
CA ILE A 262 22.36 14.68 42.53
C ILE A 262 21.20 13.83 43.07
N GLU A 263 20.73 14.09 44.29
CA GLU A 263 19.60 13.37 44.89
C GLU A 263 18.27 13.68 44.17
N GLU A 264 18.01 14.95 43.84
CA GLU A 264 16.87 15.37 43.02
C GLU A 264 16.86 14.65 41.66
N PHE A 265 18.00 14.61 40.94
CA PHE A 265 18.11 13.91 39.66
C PHE A 265 17.94 12.38 39.77
N LYS A 266 18.45 11.78 40.86
CA LYS A 266 18.23 10.35 41.12
C LYS A 266 16.76 10.04 41.38
N ASN A 267 16.10 10.86 42.18
CA ASN A 267 14.72 10.64 42.58
C ASN A 267 13.74 10.88 41.44
N SER A 268 13.98 11.89 40.60
CA SER A 268 13.18 12.16 39.40
C SER A 268 13.29 11.00 38.38
N ASN A 269 14.51 10.52 38.08
CA ASN A 269 14.69 9.37 37.18
C ASN A 269 14.03 8.08 37.71
N LYS A 270 14.07 7.84 39.03
CA LYS A 270 13.46 6.65 39.65
C LYS A 270 11.92 6.70 39.63
N ARG A 271 11.32 7.88 39.73
CA ARG A 271 9.85 8.05 39.67
C ARG A 271 9.32 7.85 38.26
N GLU A 272 9.96 8.43 37.25
CA GLU A 272 9.51 8.30 35.85
C GLU A 272 9.64 6.87 35.30
N SER A 273 10.70 6.15 35.69
CA SER A 273 10.90 4.76 35.26
C SER A 273 9.88 3.80 35.89
N ASN A 274 9.53 4.01 37.17
CA ASN A 274 8.51 3.20 37.85
C ASN A 274 7.09 3.49 37.32
N GLU A 275 6.75 4.75 37.00
CA GLU A 275 5.41 5.09 36.52
C GLU A 275 5.14 4.59 35.09
N LYS A 276 6.13 4.63 34.18
CA LYS A 276 5.99 4.07 32.82
C LYS A 276 5.80 2.56 32.85
N SER A 277 6.57 1.82 33.66
CA SER A 277 6.42 0.36 33.76
C SER A 277 5.08 -0.11 34.35
N ALA A 278 4.44 0.72 35.18
CA ALA A 278 3.14 0.42 35.78
C ALA A 278 1.95 0.68 34.84
N LYS A 279 2.06 1.58 33.86
CA LYS A 279 1.02 1.85 32.85
C LYS A 279 1.13 0.93 31.63
N GLU A 280 2.35 0.65 31.17
CA GLU A 280 2.60 -0.20 29.99
C GLU A 280 2.23 -1.68 30.23
N SER A 281 2.26 -2.13 31.49
CA SER A 281 1.83 -3.49 31.86
C SER A 281 0.30 -3.69 31.96
N LYS A 282 -0.51 -2.63 31.79
CA LYS A 282 -1.97 -2.71 31.87
C LYS A 282 -2.71 -2.45 30.56
N GLU A 283 -2.14 -1.68 29.64
CA GLU A 283 -2.82 -1.32 28.37
C GLU A 283 -2.51 -2.28 27.21
N ASP A 284 -1.42 -3.05 27.24
CA ASP A 284 -1.03 -3.92 26.11
C ASP A 284 -1.79 -5.26 26.01
N TRP A 285 -2.61 -5.64 27.00
CA TRP A 285 -3.35 -6.91 26.98
C TRP A 285 -4.85 -6.77 26.65
N GLU A 286 -5.41 -5.55 26.61
CA GLU A 286 -6.86 -5.35 26.36
C GLU A 286 -7.20 -4.92 24.93
N ASP A 287 -6.24 -4.52 24.08
CA ASP A 287 -6.52 -4.02 22.72
C ASP A 287 -6.12 -4.97 21.57
N TRP A 288 -5.28 -5.99 21.82
CA TRP A 288 -5.02 -7.05 20.84
C TRP A 288 -6.09 -8.14 20.95
N GLY A 289 -7.32 -7.76 20.63
CA GLY A 289 -8.39 -8.69 20.25
C GLY A 289 -7.95 -9.56 19.08
N LEU A 290 -7.12 -10.56 19.38
CA LEU A 290 -6.87 -11.73 18.57
C LEU A 290 -8.21 -12.47 18.51
N CYS A 291 -9.03 -12.08 17.54
CA CYS A 291 -10.06 -12.96 16.98
C CYS A 291 -9.34 -14.23 16.54
N SER A 292 -9.34 -15.23 17.41
CA SER A 292 -8.91 -16.57 17.06
C SER A 292 -9.78 -17.02 15.88
N GLU A 293 -9.12 -17.46 14.81
CA GLU A 293 -9.71 -17.74 13.49
C GLU A 293 -10.84 -18.79 13.55
N ASP A 294 -10.97 -19.53 14.64
CA ASP A 294 -11.97 -20.59 14.81
C ASP A 294 -13.31 -20.14 15.41
N THR A 295 -13.46 -18.88 15.85
CA THR A 295 -14.72 -18.38 16.44
C THR A 295 -15.30 -17.10 15.79
N CYS A 296 -14.73 -16.64 14.67
CA CYS A 296 -15.22 -15.48 13.92
C CYS A 296 -16.48 -15.81 13.07
N GLY A 297 -17.47 -16.48 13.68
CA GLY A 297 -18.77 -16.76 13.08
C GLY A 297 -19.87 -15.77 13.50
N SER A 298 -19.60 -14.89 14.47
CA SER A 298 -20.64 -14.07 15.11
C SER A 298 -20.30 -12.59 15.33
N CYS A 299 -19.06 -12.13 15.10
CA CYS A 299 -18.80 -10.69 15.10
C CYS A 299 -19.24 -10.09 13.76
N GLY A 300 -20.38 -9.38 13.77
CA GLY A 300 -20.99 -8.74 12.59
C GLY A 300 -20.18 -7.60 11.97
N HIS A 301 -18.84 -7.62 12.06
CA HIS A 301 -17.94 -6.62 11.49
C HIS A 301 -17.19 -7.10 10.24
N CYS A 302 -17.29 -8.38 9.86
CA CYS A 302 -16.50 -8.97 8.77
C CYS A 302 -17.25 -9.14 7.43
N MET A 303 -18.50 -8.69 7.30
CA MET A 303 -19.36 -9.04 6.15
C MET A 303 -19.58 -7.95 5.08
N ASP A 304 -19.17 -6.69 5.29
CA ASP A 304 -19.73 -5.60 4.47
C ASP A 304 -18.88 -5.07 3.29
N ASN A 305 -17.81 -5.74 2.85
CA ASN A 305 -16.98 -5.20 1.75
C ASN A 305 -16.57 -6.19 0.65
N ILE A 306 -17.50 -7.05 0.21
CA ILE A 306 -17.42 -7.67 -1.12
C ILE A 306 -18.69 -7.31 -1.91
N VAL A 307 -18.76 -6.06 -2.36
CA VAL A 307 -19.61 -5.71 -3.49
C VAL A 307 -18.82 -6.04 -4.75
N VAL A 308 -19.21 -7.15 -5.37
CA VAL A 308 -18.82 -7.52 -6.72
C VAL A 308 -19.45 -6.51 -7.68
N VAL A 309 -18.62 -5.74 -8.39
CA VAL A 309 -18.95 -5.12 -9.68
C VAL A 309 -17.81 -5.43 -10.64
#